data_AF-A0A2M8NQ44-F1
#
_entry.id   AF-A0A2M8NQ44-F1
#
_cell.length_a   1.000
_cell.length_b   1.000
_cell.length_c   1.000
_cell.angle_alpha   90.00
_cell.angle_beta   90.00
_cell.angle_gamma   90.00
#
_symmetry.space_group_name_H-M   'P 1'
#
loop_
_entity.id
_entity.type
_entity.pdbx_description
1 polymer ?
#
loop_
_entity_poly.entity_id
_entity_poly.type
_entity_poly.pdbx_seq_one_letter_code
_entity_poly.pdbx_strand_id
1 'polypeptide(L)' 'QRGLYDIIKQNEEMLRAFARMLIMPAPMVEGMTISNRNSLTVSLEFEAPEDDARQRLLELFG' A
#
# COMPACT_ATOMS: atom_id res chain seq x y z
N GLN A 1 -11.41 27.79 7.99
CA GLN A 1 -10.96 26.38 8.12
C GLN A 1 -11.10 25.69 6.77
N ARG A 2 -10.06 25.70 5.91
CA ARG A 2 -10.09 25.07 4.57
C ARG A 2 -8.76 24.41 4.11
N GLY A 3 -7.74 24.34 4.97
CA GLY A 3 -6.42 23.84 4.56
C GLY A 3 -6.37 22.33 4.28
N LEU A 4 -7.16 21.52 5.00
CA LEU A 4 -7.08 20.05 4.89
C LEU A 4 -7.50 19.54 3.51
N TYR A 5 -8.53 20.14 2.91
CA TYR A 5 -9.06 19.71 1.61
C TYR A 5 -8.07 20.01 0.47
N ASP A 6 -7.38 21.15 0.56
CA ASP A 6 -6.34 21.54 -0.39
C ASP A 6 -5.10 20.65 -0.25
N ILE A 7 -4.71 20.30 0.99
CA ILE A 7 -3.62 19.34 1.26
C ILE A 7 -3.96 17.96 0.70
N ILE A 8 -5.20 17.49 0.88
CA ILE A 8 -5.64 16.19 0.37
C ILE A 8 -5.60 16.16 -1.15
N LYS A 9 -6.10 17.21 -1.82
CA LYS A 9 -6.08 17.28 -3.29
C LYS A 9 -4.68 17.36 -3.87
N GLN A 10 -3.79 18.13 -3.25
CA GLN A 10 -2.42 18.30 -3.76
C GLN A 10 -1.55 17.06 -3.53
N ASN A 11 -1.87 16.25 -2.51
CA ASN A 11 -1.03 15.15 -2.06
C ASN A 11 -1.77 13.81 -2.05
N GLU A 12 -2.77 13.63 -2.90
CA GLU A 12 -3.61 12.43 -2.88
C GLU A 12 -2.78 11.14 -3.04
N GLU A 13 -1.79 11.14 -3.94
CA GLU A 13 -0.92 9.98 -4.12
C GLU A 13 -0.03 9.72 -2.90
N MET A 14 0.49 10.78 -2.27
CA MET A 14 1.27 10.63 -1.04
C MET A 14 0.42 10.06 0.10
N LEU A 15 -0.85 10.48 0.20
CA LEU A 15 -1.79 9.94 1.17
C LEU A 15 -2.14 8.48 0.88
N ARG A 16 -2.31 8.11 -0.39
CA ARG A 16 -2.54 6.72 -0.81
C ARG A 16 -1.33 5.84 -0.50
N ALA A 17 -0.13 6.30 -0.83
CA ALA A 17 1.11 5.60 -0.47
C ALA A 17 1.25 5.42 1.04
N PHE A 18 0.99 6.47 1.81
CA PHE A 18 1.00 6.40 3.28
C PHE A 18 -0.03 5.40 3.81
N ALA A 19 -1.26 5.41 3.28
CA ALA A 19 -2.29 4.44 3.65
C ALA A 19 -1.87 2.99 3.31
N ARG A 20 -1.26 2.77 2.14
CA ARG A 20 -0.69 1.45 1.78
C ARG A 20 0.37 1.00 2.77
N MET A 21 1.24 1.89 3.24
CA MET A 21 2.26 1.55 4.24
C MET A 21 1.67 1.18 5.60
N LEU A 22 0.56 1.81 6.00
CA LEU A 22 -0.13 1.48 7.25
C LEU A 22 -0.86 0.13 7.18
N ILE A 23 -1.55 -0.14 6.07
CA ILE A 23 -2.33 -1.38 5.88
C ILE A 23 -1.41 -2.56 5.60
N MET A 24 -0.35 -2.36 4.81
CA MET A 24 0.62 -3.38 4.42
C MET A 24 2.05 -2.97 4.85
N PRO A 25 2.40 -3.07 6.14
CA PRO A 25 3.70 -2.66 6.65
C PRO A 25 4.85 -3.44 6.01
N ALA A 26 5.97 -2.77 5.72
CA ALA A 26 7.14 -3.39 5.09
C ALA A 26 7.61 -4.68 5.81
N PRO A 27 7.76 -4.70 7.16
CA PRO A 27 8.24 -5.91 7.84
C PRO A 27 7.32 -7.11 7.68
N MET A 28 6.01 -6.89 7.55
CA MET A 28 5.04 -7.97 7.37
C MET A 28 5.09 -8.52 5.94
N VAL A 29 5.13 -7.65 4.94
CA VAL A 29 5.22 -8.06 3.53
C VAL A 29 6.58 -8.71 3.23
N GLU A 30 7.67 -8.19 3.80
CA GLU A 30 9.00 -8.79 3.71
C GLU A 30 9.09 -10.14 4.44
N GLY A 31 8.30 -10.32 5.51
CA GLY A 31 8.17 -11.60 6.21
C GLY A 31 7.48 -12.69 5.39
N MET A 32 6.76 -12.34 4.32
CA MET A 32 6.11 -13.31 3.44
C MET A 32 7.15 -14.10 2.63
N THR A 33 6.84 -15.38 2.38
CA THR A 33 7.63 -16.22 1.46
C THR A 33 7.61 -15.62 0.05
N ILE A 34 8.71 -15.81 -0.69
CA ILE A 34 8.83 -15.27 -2.06
C ILE A 34 7.67 -15.71 -2.96
N SER A 35 7.20 -16.96 -2.82
CA SER A 35 6.05 -17.48 -3.57
C SER A 35 4.73 -16.75 -3.28
N ASN A 36 4.60 -16.17 -2.09
CA ASN A 36 3.39 -15.48 -1.64
C ASN A 36 3.42 -13.98 -1.93
N ARG A 37 4.54 -13.43 -2.45
CA ARG A 37 4.67 -12.02 -2.82
C ARG A 37 4.07 -11.75 -4.21
N ASN A 38 2.78 -12.00 -4.34
CA ASN A 38 1.98 -11.65 -5.53
C ASN A 38 0.76 -10.83 -5.11
N SER A 39 0.22 -10.04 -6.04
CA SER A 39 -0.82 -9.04 -5.74
C SER A 39 -2.07 -9.67 -5.11
N LEU A 40 -2.51 -10.82 -5.63
CA LEU A 40 -3.69 -11.52 -5.12
C LEU A 40 -3.49 -12.03 -3.69
N THR A 41 -2.37 -12.68 -3.39
CA THR A 41 -2.10 -13.18 -2.03
C THR A 41 -1.95 -12.04 -1.03
N VAL A 42 -1.23 -10.96 -1.38
CA VAL A 42 -1.09 -9.79 -0.51
C VAL A 42 -2.44 -9.10 -0.28
N SER A 43 -3.27 -8.98 -1.32
CA SER A 43 -4.61 -8.42 -1.21
C SER A 43 -5.49 -9.17 -0.21
N LEU A 44 -5.46 -10.50 -0.27
CA LEU A 44 -6.24 -11.36 0.63
C LEU A 44 -5.71 -11.31 2.07
N GLU A 45 -4.39 -11.35 2.27
CA GLU A 45 -3.77 -11.36 3.60
C GLU A 45 -4.02 -10.05 4.37
N PHE A 46 -3.95 -8.91 3.68
CA PHE A 46 -4.07 -7.58 4.30
C PHE A 46 -5.45 -6.93 4.09
N GLU A 47 -6.41 -7.67 3.52
CA GLU A 47 -7.78 -7.21 3.23
C GLU A 47 -7.82 -5.85 2.49
N ALA A 48 -6.96 -5.71 1.48
CA ALA A 48 -6.79 -4.48 0.71
C ALA A 48 -7.13 -4.71 -0.77
N PRO A 49 -7.49 -3.66 -1.54
CA PRO A 49 -7.66 -3.77 -2.99
C PRO A 49 -6.41 -4.35 -3.67
N GLU A 50 -6.60 -5.20 -4.68
CA GLU A 50 -5.47 -5.86 -5.35
C GLU A 50 -4.51 -4.88 -6.03
N ASP A 51 -5.02 -3.76 -6.55
CA ASP A 51 -4.17 -2.73 -7.15
C ASP A 51 -3.25 -2.05 -6.14
N ASP A 52 -3.74 -1.81 -4.91
CA ASP A 52 -2.92 -1.27 -3.84
C ASP A 52 -1.87 -2.30 -3.38
N ALA A 53 -2.24 -3.58 -3.32
CA ALA A 53 -1.31 -4.67 -3.03
C ALA A 53 -0.21 -4.81 -4.09
N ARG A 54 -0.58 -4.66 -5.38
CA ARG A 54 0.37 -4.63 -6.50
C ARG A 54 1.34 -3.46 -6.36
N GLN A 55 0.84 -2.26 -6.08
CA GLN A 55 1.70 -1.10 -5.89
C GLN A 55 2.62 -1.26 -4.68
N ARG A 56 2.12 -1.85 -3.60
CA ARG A 56 2.96 -2.11 -2.42
C ARG A 56 4.12 -3.05 -2.71
N LEU A 57 3.89 -4.09 -3.51
CA LEU A 57 4.95 -5.01 -3.94
C LEU A 57 5.99 -4.29 -4.83
N LEU A 58 5.56 -3.39 -5.71
CA LEU A 58 6.46 -2.58 -6.53
C LEU A 58 7.28 -1.59 -5.68
N GLU A 59 6.69 -0.97 -4.67
CA GLU A 59 7.41 -0.06 -3.76
C GLU A 59 8.53 -0.76 -2.97
N LEU A 60 8.39 -2.05 -2.66
CA LEU A 60 9.33 -2.81 -1.84
C LEU A 60 10.33 -3.65 -2.64
N PHE A 61 9.93 -4.13 -3.83
CA PHE A 61 10.70 -5.11 -4.60
C PHE A 61 10.78 -4.81 -6.10
N GLY A 62 10.18 -3.71 -6.55
CA GLY A 62 10.21 -3.24 -7.94
C GLY A 62 11.43 -2.40 -8.27
#